data_AF-A0AAN8F7F9-F1
#
_entry.id   AF-A0AAN8F7F9-F1
#
_cell.length_a   1.000
_cell.length_b   1.000
_cell.length_c   1.000
_cell.angle_alpha   90.00
_cell.angle_beta   90.00
_cell.angle_gamma   90.00
#
_symmetry.space_group_name_H-M   'P 1'
#
loop_
_entity.id
_entity.type
_entity.pdbx_description
1 polymer ?
#
loop_
_entity_poly.entity_id
_entity_poly.type
_entity_poly.pdbx_seq_one_letter_code
_entity_poly.pdbx_strand_id
1 'polypeptide(L)'
;MEISQRSHSQGFLSSSIIRFIPGTRIQLLQPRRNDDSTDGLQEWPLVSVAHWGENPRGTWKFEAYSKSHNNVKDVRGLLTAVTLTVHGTKDDPLKDNAFILKHK
;
A
#
# COMPACT_ATOMS: atom_id res chain seq x y z
N MET A 1 5.19 3.28 -12.27
CA MET A 1 4.39 3.96 -11.25
C MET A 1 4.80 3.40 -9.90
N GLU A 2 5.16 4.26 -8.96
CA GLU A 2 5.46 3.90 -7.58
C GLU A 2 4.34 4.47 -6.70
N ILE A 3 3.88 3.69 -5.73
CA ILE A 3 2.91 4.12 -4.75
C ILE A 3 3.59 4.22 -3.40
N SER A 4 3.43 5.37 -2.75
CA SER A 4 3.73 5.54 -1.34
C SER A 4 2.43 5.76 -0.58
N GLN A 5 2.21 4.94 0.45
CA GLN A 5 1.21 5.17 1.47
C GLN A 5 1.88 5.67 2.73
N ARG A 6 1.45 6.80 3.27
CA ARG A 6 1.75 7.15 4.66
C ARG A 6 0.56 6.80 5.53
N SER A 7 0.79 5.95 6.52
CA SER A 7 -0.20 5.60 7.52
C SER A 7 0.14 6.30 8.83
N HIS A 8 -0.85 6.96 9.42
CA HIS A 8 -0.82 7.36 10.82
C HIS A 8 -1.81 6.47 11.58
N SER A 9 -1.30 5.61 12.45
CA SER A 9 -2.10 4.82 13.37
C SER A 9 -1.54 4.90 14.78
N GLN A 10 -2.43 5.09 15.75
CA GLN A 10 -2.12 4.89 17.15
C GLN A 10 -2.55 3.49 17.56
N GLY A 11 -1.67 2.72 18.21
CA GLY A 11 -1.96 1.33 18.55
C GLY A 11 -1.70 0.34 17.41
N PHE A 12 -2.07 -0.91 17.64
CA PHE A 12 -1.58 -2.03 16.84
C PHE A 12 -2.23 -2.13 15.45
N LEU A 13 -1.40 -2.13 14.41
CA LEU A 13 -1.79 -2.46 13.04
C LEU A 13 -1.09 -3.74 12.60
N SER A 14 -1.85 -4.76 12.18
CA SER A 14 -1.32 -6.07 11.80
C SER A 14 -1.08 -6.19 10.30
N SER A 15 -1.99 -5.65 9.50
CA SER A 15 -1.88 -5.73 8.05
C SER A 15 -2.53 -4.55 7.36
N SER A 16 -2.00 -4.25 6.18
CA SER A 16 -2.57 -3.25 5.29
C SER A 16 -2.50 -3.72 3.85
N ILE A 17 -3.52 -3.34 3.08
CA ILE A 17 -3.73 -3.76 1.70
C ILE A 17 -4.15 -2.52 0.91
N ILE A 18 -3.61 -2.40 -0.29
CA ILE A 18 -4.05 -1.41 -1.26
C ILE A 18 -4.51 -2.07 -2.56
N ARG A 19 -5.58 -1.55 -3.13
CA ARG A 19 -6.17 -2.02 -4.38
C ARG A 19 -6.51 -0.85 -5.29
N PHE A 20 -6.16 -0.96 -6.57
CA PHE A 20 -6.79 -0.22 -7.65
C PHE A 20 -7.94 -1.06 -8.21
N ILE A 21 -9.12 -0.48 -8.47
CA ILE A 21 -10.29 -1.24 -8.97
C ILE A 21 -10.55 -0.89 -10.45
N PRO A 22 -10.68 -1.90 -11.35
CA PRO A 22 -10.59 -3.35 -11.13
C PRO A 22 -9.17 -3.96 -11.30
N GLY A 23 -8.11 -3.21 -11.02
CA GLY A 23 -6.72 -3.62 -11.22
C GLY A 23 -6.04 -4.29 -10.01
N THR A 24 -4.75 -3.99 -9.86
CA THR A 24 -3.86 -4.68 -8.93
C THR A 24 -4.23 -4.48 -7.46
N ARG A 25 -4.15 -5.58 -6.70
CA ARG A 25 -4.28 -5.63 -5.24
C ARG A 25 -3.00 -6.16 -4.63
N ILE A 26 -2.43 -5.45 -3.68
CA ILE A 26 -1.24 -5.89 -2.94
C ILE A 26 -1.40 -5.73 -1.43
N GLN A 27 -0.68 -6.59 -0.71
CA GLN A 27 -0.49 -6.44 0.72
C GLN A 27 0.79 -5.62 0.97
N LEU A 28 0.64 -4.48 1.65
CA LEU A 28 1.73 -3.55 1.97
C LEU A 28 2.36 -3.85 3.34
N LEU A 29 1.56 -4.34 4.29
CA LEU A 29 2.02 -4.79 5.59
C LEU A 29 1.47 -6.19 5.89
N GLN A 30 2.37 -7.09 6.24
CA GLN A 30 2.03 -8.43 6.72
C GLN A 30 2.07 -8.49 8.25
N PRO A 31 1.29 -9.38 8.87
CA PRO A 31 1.37 -9.62 10.30
C PRO A 31 2.80 -9.93 10.74
N ARG A 32 3.31 -9.16 11.70
CA ARG A 32 4.64 -9.33 12.27
C ARG A 32 4.52 -10.07 13.60
N ARG A 33 4.70 -11.39 13.60
CA ARG A 33 4.45 -12.26 14.78
C ARG A 33 5.16 -11.85 16.07
N ASN A 34 6.31 -11.18 15.96
CA ASN A 34 7.17 -10.80 17.07
C ASN A 34 7.13 -9.28 17.33
N ASP A 35 6.19 -8.57 16.71
CA ASP A 35 5.98 -7.14 16.92
C ASP A 35 4.92 -6.97 18.01
N ASP A 36 5.35 -6.55 19.19
CA ASP A 36 4.52 -6.24 20.35
C ASP A 36 4.42 -4.74 20.61
N SER A 37 4.88 -3.90 19.66
CA SER A 37 4.82 -2.45 19.78
C SER A 37 3.38 -1.94 19.85
N THR A 38 3.15 -1.03 20.80
CA THR A 38 1.89 -0.29 20.95
C THR A 38 1.90 1.06 20.23
N ASP A 39 3.02 1.45 19.62
CA ASP A 39 3.23 2.80 19.08
C ASP A 39 2.46 3.05 17.78
N GLY A 40 2.13 1.95 17.09
CA GLY A 40 1.50 1.98 15.78
C GLY A 40 2.44 2.45 14.67
N LEU A 41 1.88 3.05 13.63
CA LEU A 41 2.64 3.58 12.49
C LEU A 41 2.52 5.09 12.49
N GLN A 42 3.62 5.80 12.73
CA GLN A 42 3.65 7.26 12.75
C GLN A 42 4.18 7.77 11.42
N GLU A 43 3.27 8.22 10.54
CA GLU A 43 3.57 8.67 9.17
C GLU A 43 4.42 7.68 8.36
N TRP A 44 4.28 6.39 8.66
CA TRP A 44 5.19 5.37 8.14
C TRP A 44 4.95 5.15 6.64
N PRO A 45 5.99 5.27 5.78
CA PRO A 45 5.86 5.03 4.36
C PRO A 45 5.83 3.52 4.07
N LEU A 46 4.73 3.06 3.45
CA LEU A 46 4.60 1.75 2.84
C LEU A 46 4.62 1.93 1.32
N VAL A 47 5.63 1.36 0.66
CA VAL A 47 5.92 1.63 -0.76
C VAL A 47 5.79 0.37 -1.60
N SER A 48 5.32 0.52 -2.84
CA SER A 48 5.31 -0.57 -3.82
C SER A 48 5.42 -0.09 -5.26
N VAL A 49 5.97 -0.96 -6.11
CA VAL A 49 6.03 -0.83 -7.57
C VAL A 49 5.06 -1.78 -8.28
N ALA A 50 4.23 -2.53 -7.57
CA ALA A 50 3.36 -3.55 -8.16
C ALA A 50 2.31 -2.99 -9.13
N HIS A 51 1.99 -1.70 -9.02
CA HIS A 51 1.05 -0.99 -9.90
C HIS A 51 1.75 -0.31 -11.09
N TRP A 52 2.99 -0.69 -11.42
CA TRP A 52 3.68 -0.10 -12.55
C TRP A 52 2.93 -0.37 -13.86
N GLY A 53 2.65 0.70 -14.60
CA GLY A 53 2.05 0.63 -15.93
C GLY A 53 0.52 0.74 -15.88
N GLU A 54 -0.08 0.72 -14.68
CA GLU A 54 -1.50 1.02 -14.53
C GLU A 54 -1.76 2.53 -14.69
N ASN A 55 -2.93 2.87 -15.25
CA ASN A 55 -3.44 4.24 -15.23
C ASN A 55 -4.01 4.51 -13.82
N PRO A 56 -3.46 5.46 -13.05
CA PRO A 56 -3.86 5.65 -11.66
C PRO A 56 -5.26 6.25 -11.47
N ARG A 57 -5.91 6.68 -12.56
CA ARG A 57 -7.24 7.30 -12.51
C ARG A 57 -8.29 6.24 -12.22
N GLY A 58 -8.97 6.40 -11.08
CA GLY A 58 -10.08 5.54 -10.68
C GLY A 58 -10.15 5.40 -9.17
N THR A 59 -10.78 4.32 -8.73
CA THR A 59 -11.04 4.08 -7.31
C THR A 59 -9.90 3.29 -6.68
N TRP A 60 -9.35 3.86 -5.61
CA TRP A 60 -8.40 3.21 -4.74
C TRP A 60 -9.09 2.76 -3.45
N LYS A 61 -8.85 1.52 -3.05
CA LYS A 61 -9.32 0.98 -1.77
C LYS A 61 -8.12 0.66 -0.89
N PHE A 62 -8.09 1.27 0.29
CA PHE A 62 -7.17 0.92 1.35
C PHE A 62 -7.91 0.13 2.42
N GLU A 63 -7.33 -0.99 2.86
CA GLU A 63 -7.88 -1.85 3.89
C GLU A 63 -6.82 -2.02 4.98
N ALA A 64 -7.18 -1.73 6.23
CA ALA A 64 -6.33 -1.88 7.40
C ALA A 64 -6.97 -2.87 8.37
N TYR A 65 -6.16 -3.76 8.95
CA TYR A 65 -6.65 -4.79 9.87
C TYR A 65 -5.75 -4.89 11.10
N SER A 66 -6.40 -5.04 12.26
CA SER A 66 -5.75 -5.38 13.53
C SER A 66 -6.08 -6.82 13.89
N LYS A 67 -5.07 -7.63 14.21
CA LYS A 67 -5.25 -9.04 14.60
C LYS A 67 -4.48 -9.31 15.89
N SER A 68 -5.17 -9.84 16.89
CA SER A 68 -4.54 -10.25 18.15
C SER A 68 -3.64 -11.45 17.94
N HIS A 69 -2.40 -11.38 18.45
CA HIS A 69 -1.44 -12.49 18.40
C HIS A 69 -1.44 -13.36 19.67
N ASN A 70 -1.94 -12.88 20.81
CA ASN A 70 -1.72 -13.51 22.12
C ASN A 70 -2.98 -13.65 23.01
N ASN A 71 -4.15 -13.95 22.42
CA ASN A 71 -5.43 -14.00 23.15
C ASN A 71 -5.82 -12.69 23.87
N VAL A 72 -5.15 -11.57 23.56
CA VAL A 72 -5.56 -10.24 24.01
C VAL A 72 -6.86 -9.92 23.28
N LYS A 73 -7.97 -9.87 24.02
CA LYS A 73 -9.32 -9.73 23.44
C LYS A 73 -9.63 -8.32 22.95
N ASP A 74 -8.75 -7.35 23.18
CA ASP A 74 -8.95 -5.93 22.86
C ASP A 74 -7.72 -5.30 22.19
N VAL A 75 -7.28 -5.87 21.07
CA VAL A 75 -6.28 -5.19 20.24
C VAL A 75 -6.95 -4.06 19.48
N ARG A 76 -6.73 -2.83 19.94
CA ARG A 76 -7.30 -1.60 19.37
C ARG A 76 -6.20 -0.79 18.69
N GLY A 77 -6.57 -0.22 17.55
CA GLY A 77 -5.78 0.78 16.87
C GLY A 77 -6.72 1.75 16.17
N LEU A 78 -6.34 3.02 16.11
CA LEU A 78 -7.08 4.05 15.40
C LEU A 78 -6.27 4.48 14.18
N LEU A 79 -6.82 4.25 12.99
CA LEU A 79 -6.30 4.81 11.75
C LEU A 79 -6.80 6.25 11.62
N THR A 80 -5.91 7.21 11.84
CA THR A 80 -6.27 8.64 11.86
C THR A 80 -6.09 9.29 10.50
N ALA A 81 -5.09 8.87 9.73
CA ALA A 81 -4.81 9.41 8.41
C ALA A 81 -4.18 8.38 7.47
N VAL A 82 -4.52 8.49 6.19
CA VAL A 82 -3.90 7.77 5.09
C VAL A 82 -3.65 8.74 3.96
N THR A 83 -2.43 8.78 3.45
CA THR A 83 -2.08 9.55 2.25
C THR A 83 -1.58 8.61 1.16
N LEU A 84 -2.30 8.58 0.03
CA LEU A 84 -1.86 7.93 -1.20
C LEU A 84 -1.09 8.91 -2.07
N THR A 85 0.20 8.64 -2.28
CA THR A 85 1.02 9.33 -3.26
C THR A 85 1.31 8.40 -4.43
N VAL A 86 1.06 8.91 -5.64
CA VAL A 86 1.31 8.19 -6.89
C VAL A 86 2.42 8.91 -7.65
N HIS A 87 3.48 8.18 -7.96
CA HIS A 87 4.57 8.65 -8.81
C HIS A 87 4.50 7.94 -10.16
N GLY A 88 4.68 8.66 -11.26
CA GLY A 88 4.66 8.10 -12.60
C GLY A 88 4.96 9.14 -13.66
N THR A 89 4.87 8.73 -14.91
CA THR A 89 4.99 9.62 -16.07
C THR A 89 3.60 9.96 -16.60
N LYS A 90 3.46 11.14 -17.19
CA LYS A 90 2.21 11.55 -17.86
C LYS A 90 1.96 10.71 -19.11
N ASP A 91 3.01 10.47 -19.87
CA ASP A 91 3.00 9.71 -21.12
C ASP A 91 3.75 8.38 -20.94
N ASP A 92 3.40 7.37 -21.74
CA ASP A 92 4.09 6.08 -21.74
C ASP A 92 5.56 6.28 -22.20
N PRO A 93 6.55 6.03 -21.32
CA PRO A 93 7.96 6.24 -21.65
C PRO A 93 8.48 5.20 -22.65
N LEU A 94 7.72 4.12 -22.92
CA LEU A 94 8.10 3.05 -23.84
C LEU A 94 7.45 3.18 -25.23
N LYS A 95 6.57 4.16 -25.44
CA LYS A 95 5.78 4.29 -26.67
C LYS A 95 6.62 4.38 -27.95
N ASP A 96 7.82 4.95 -27.85
CA ASP A 96 8.76 5.14 -28.97
C ASP A 96 10.03 4.28 -28.82
N ASN A 97 10.00 3.28 -27.94
CA ASN A 97 11.17 2.44 -27.69
C ASN A 97 11.39 1.44 -28.82
N ALA A 98 12.32 1.78 -29.73
CA ALA A 98 12.69 0.99 -30.89
C ALA A 98 13.20 -0.43 -30.57
N PHE A 99 13.63 -0.71 -29.33
CA PHE A 99 14.05 -2.05 -28.91
C PHE A 99 12.86 -2.95 -28.51
N ILE A 100 11.75 -2.35 -28.07
CA ILE A 100 10.55 -3.10 -27.65
C ILE A 100 9.59 -3.30 -28.83
N LEU A 101 9.48 -2.31 -29.72
CA LEU A 101 8.55 -2.34 -30.86
C LEU A 101 8.96 -3.31 -31.98
N LYS A 102 10.25 -3.67 -32.09
CA LYS A 102 10.74 -4.60 -33.12
C LYS A 102 10.39 -6.07 -32.88
N HIS A 103 9.82 -6.40 -31.72
CA HIS A 103 9.51 -7.78 -31.31
C HIS A 103 8.03 -8.00 -30.97
N LYS A 104 7.14 -7.10 -31.41
CA LYS A 104 5.69 -7.32 -31.44
C LYS A 104 5.24 -7.59 -32.87
#